data_AF-A0A358ELM5-F1
#
_entry.id   AF-A0A358ELM5-F1
#
_cell.length_a   1.000
_cell.length_b   1.000
_cell.length_c   1.000
_cell.angle_alpha   90.00
_cell.angle_beta   90.00
_cell.angle_gamma   90.00
#
_symmetry.space_group_name_H-M   'P 1'
#
loop_
_entity.id
_entity.type
_entity.pdbx_description
1 polymer ?
#
loop_
_entity_poly.entity_id
_entity_poly.type
_entity_poly.pdbx_seq_one_letter_code
_entity_poly.pdbx_strand_id
1 'polypeptide(L)'
;MPTTSAPLKIPRVVPQQKLRKPKENIPQTHEERMVILREVRHYVAEQTLVPPVPLDDLKVHADKLVAVLNTKEIYRDYIGILINNELWRETLAAVPFERRLLMVPKCLRVEA
;
A
#
# COMPACT_ATOMS: atom_id res chain seq x y z
N MET A 1 56.27 -18.38 -7.55
CA MET A 1 55.33 -17.71 -6.63
C MET A 1 54.01 -18.48 -6.68
N PRO A 2 53.66 -19.31 -5.67
CA PRO A 2 52.39 -20.01 -5.66
C PRO A 2 51.24 -19.02 -5.36
N THR A 3 50.24 -18.97 -6.23
CA THR A 3 49.03 -18.17 -6.04
C THR A 3 48.08 -18.89 -5.07
N THR A 4 48.08 -18.47 -3.81
CA THR A 4 47.09 -18.92 -2.83
C THR A 4 45.72 -18.36 -3.19
N SER A 5 44.86 -19.19 -3.78
CA SER A 5 43.46 -18.86 -4.03
C SER A 5 42.70 -18.81 -2.70
N ALA A 6 42.25 -17.62 -2.31
CA ALA A 6 41.40 -17.46 -1.12
C ALA A 6 39.99 -18.00 -1.43
N PRO A 7 39.39 -18.80 -0.53
CA PRO A 7 38.06 -19.37 -0.76
C PRO A 7 37.00 -18.27 -0.83
N LEU A 8 36.20 -18.28 -1.92
CA LEU A 8 35.11 -17.34 -2.14
C LEU A 8 33.99 -17.57 -1.12
N LYS A 9 33.64 -16.53 -0.36
CA LYS A 9 32.54 -16.55 0.62
C LYS A 9 31.21 -16.27 -0.09
N ILE A 10 30.43 -17.32 -0.35
CA ILE A 10 29.13 -17.19 -1.01
C ILE A 10 28.15 -16.44 -0.09
N PRO A 11 27.44 -15.40 -0.57
CA PRO A 11 26.41 -14.71 0.19
C PRO A 11 25.31 -15.68 0.64
N ARG A 12 24.77 -15.46 1.85
CA ARG A 12 23.67 -16.28 2.37
C ARG A 12 22.45 -16.13 1.46
N VAL A 13 21.92 -17.26 0.99
CA VAL A 13 20.70 -17.29 0.17
C VAL A 13 19.57 -16.55 0.88
N VAL A 14 18.91 -15.64 0.17
CA VAL A 14 17.74 -14.91 0.69
C VAL A 14 16.65 -15.93 1.02
N PRO A 15 16.09 -15.93 2.24
CA PRO A 15 15.01 -16.84 2.60
C PRO A 15 13.82 -16.66 1.64
N GLN A 16 13.36 -17.74 1.03
CA GLN A 16 12.14 -17.68 0.22
C GLN A 16 10.95 -17.38 1.14
N GLN A 17 10.24 -16.29 0.86
CA GLN A 17 9.04 -15.92 1.61
C GLN A 17 7.91 -16.89 1.31
N LYS A 18 7.29 -17.45 2.35
CA LYS A 18 6.11 -18.30 2.22
C LYS A 18 4.92 -17.45 1.76
N LEU A 19 4.16 -17.96 0.79
CA LEU A 19 2.89 -17.34 0.38
C LEU A 19 1.93 -17.31 1.57
N ARG A 20 1.41 -16.12 1.87
CA ARG A 20 0.42 -15.94 2.96
C ARG A 20 -0.97 -16.17 2.40
N LYS A 21 -1.86 -16.74 3.23
CA LYS A 21 -3.28 -16.85 2.88
C LYS A 21 -3.89 -15.44 2.78
N PRO A 22 -4.83 -15.21 1.86
CA PRO A 22 -5.58 -13.96 1.82
C PRO A 22 -6.27 -13.67 3.15
N LYS A 23 -6.29 -12.41 3.57
CA LYS A 23 -7.00 -11.97 4.77
C LYS A 23 -8.42 -11.56 4.42
N GLU A 24 -9.38 -11.85 5.29
CA GLU A 24 -10.80 -11.55 5.07
C GLU A 24 -11.11 -10.05 4.98
N ASN A 25 -10.33 -9.22 5.68
CA ASN A 25 -10.47 -7.76 5.67
C ASN A 25 -9.97 -7.08 4.39
N ILE A 26 -9.54 -7.86 3.40
CA ILE A 26 -9.12 -7.37 2.10
C ILE A 26 -10.06 -7.99 1.05
N PRO A 27 -10.60 -7.20 0.11
CA PRO A 27 -11.35 -7.73 -1.03
C PRO A 27 -10.60 -8.87 -1.72
N GLN A 28 -11.27 -9.99 -1.97
CA GLN A 28 -10.61 -11.22 -2.44
C GLN A 28 -10.38 -11.20 -3.95
N THR A 29 -11.32 -10.63 -4.70
CA THR A 29 -11.28 -10.61 -6.15
C THR A 29 -10.66 -9.32 -6.66
N HIS A 30 -10.03 -9.39 -7.84
CA HIS A 30 -9.48 -8.22 -8.51
C HIS A 30 -10.58 -7.21 -8.87
N GLU A 31 -11.73 -7.69 -9.35
CA GLU A 31 -12.86 -6.85 -9.75
C GLU A 31 -13.37 -5.98 -8.60
N GLU A 32 -13.55 -6.57 -7.41
CA GLU A 32 -14.00 -5.84 -6.21
C GLU A 32 -12.99 -4.74 -5.82
N ARG A 33 -11.69 -5.05 -5.90
CA ARG A 33 -10.63 -4.05 -5.65
C ARG A 33 -10.66 -2.91 -6.67
N MET A 34 -10.88 -3.22 -7.94
CA MET A 34 -10.91 -2.21 -9.00
C MET A 34 -12.11 -1.28 -8.89
N VAL A 35 -13.28 -1.82 -8.52
CA VAL A 35 -14.48 -1.00 -8.24
C VAL A 35 -14.20 -0.06 -7.10
N ILE A 36 -13.74 -0.56 -5.94
CA ILE A 36 -13.42 0.28 -4.78
C ILE A 36 -12.38 1.35 -5.15
N LEU A 37 -11.31 0.97 -5.85
CA LEU A 37 -10.24 1.89 -6.24
C LEU A 37 -10.76 3.02 -7.15
N ARG A 38 -11.64 2.71 -8.10
CA ARG A 38 -12.25 3.74 -8.96
C ARG A 38 -13.02 4.75 -8.12
N GLU A 39 -13.85 4.28 -7.21
CA GLU A 39 -14.73 5.13 -6.42
C GLU A 39 -13.93 5.97 -5.40
N VAL A 40 -12.85 5.42 -4.84
CA VAL A 40 -11.89 6.17 -4.02
C VAL A 40 -11.25 7.32 -4.82
N ARG A 41 -10.87 7.08 -6.08
CA ARG A 41 -10.30 8.14 -6.94
C ARG A 41 -11.27 9.27 -7.20
N HIS A 42 -12.51 8.92 -7.52
CA HIS A 42 -13.58 9.91 -7.72
C HIS A 42 -13.82 10.72 -6.43
N TYR A 43 -13.92 10.02 -5.30
CA TYR A 43 -14.08 10.65 -4.00
C TYR A 43 -12.94 11.62 -3.66
N VAL A 44 -11.69 11.20 -3.81
CA VAL A 44 -10.53 12.06 -3.50
C VAL A 44 -10.43 13.24 -4.47
N ALA A 45 -10.81 13.09 -5.74
CA ALA A 45 -10.84 14.20 -6.70
C ALA A 45 -11.89 15.26 -6.36
N GLU A 46 -13.01 14.87 -5.76
CA GLU A 46 -14.08 15.79 -5.32
C GLU A 46 -13.78 16.44 -3.98
N GLN A 47 -12.94 15.83 -3.13
CA GLN A 47 -12.61 16.34 -1.81
C GLN A 47 -11.34 17.21 -1.84
N THR A 48 -11.35 18.35 -1.17
CA THR A 48 -10.17 19.22 -1.00
C THR A 48 -9.29 18.78 0.16
N LEU A 49 -9.03 17.48 0.28
CA LEU A 49 -8.18 16.93 1.33
C LEU A 49 -6.71 17.13 0.97
N VAL A 50 -5.93 17.63 1.93
CA VAL A 50 -4.49 17.83 1.78
C VAL A 50 -3.78 16.85 2.71
N PRO A 51 -2.82 16.04 2.22
CA PRO A 51 -2.02 15.19 3.09
C PRO A 51 -1.10 16.03 4.01
N PRO A 52 -0.80 15.58 5.25
CA PRO A 52 -1.21 14.35 5.91
C PRO A 52 -2.58 14.44 6.59
N VAL A 53 -3.43 13.43 6.39
CA VAL A 53 -4.74 13.31 7.05
C VAL A 53 -4.61 12.41 8.29
N PRO A 54 -5.12 12.83 9.47
CA PRO A 54 -5.17 11.99 10.66
C PRO A 54 -5.90 10.66 10.42
N LEU A 55 -5.48 9.60 11.14
CA LEU A 55 -6.09 8.28 10.99
C LEU A 55 -7.59 8.25 11.30
N ASP A 56 -8.04 9.03 12.28
CA ASP A 56 -9.45 9.06 12.65
C ASP A 56 -10.29 9.80 11.61
N ASP A 57 -9.73 10.80 10.93
CA ASP A 57 -10.40 11.47 9.80
C ASP A 57 -10.48 10.53 8.59
N LEU A 58 -9.39 9.80 8.28
CA LEU A 58 -9.39 8.78 7.22
C LEU A 58 -10.47 7.72 7.44
N LYS A 59 -10.68 7.30 8.69
CA LYS A 59 -11.74 6.37 9.06
C LYS A 59 -13.14 6.94 8.78
N VAL A 60 -13.39 8.21 9.10
CA VAL A 60 -14.66 8.88 8.79
C VAL A 60 -14.92 8.94 7.28
N HIS A 61 -13.88 9.22 6.48
CA HIS A 61 -13.99 9.21 5.02
C HIS A 61 -14.22 7.79 4.47
N ALA A 62 -13.56 6.78 5.05
CA ALA A 62 -13.77 5.39 4.68
C ALA A 62 -15.19 4.92 5.00
N ASP A 63 -15.76 5.30 6.14
CA ASP A 63 -17.13 4.95 6.53
C ASP A 63 -18.16 5.50 5.53
N LYS A 64 -17.96 6.73 5.04
CA LYS A 64 -18.79 7.32 3.99
C LYS A 64 -18.76 6.49 2.72
N LEU A 65 -17.56 6.07 2.28
CA LEU A 65 -17.42 5.24 1.08
C LEU A 65 -17.99 3.84 1.26
N VAL A 66 -17.85 3.24 2.45
CA VAL A 66 -18.48 1.94 2.75
C VAL A 66 -19.99 2.03 2.58
N ALA A 67 -20.61 3.10 3.10
CA ALA A 67 -22.05 3.34 2.99
C ALA A 67 -22.48 3.61 1.53
N VAL A 68 -21.74 4.44 0.78
CA VAL A 68 -22.05 4.76 -0.63
C VAL A 68 -21.93 3.53 -1.53
N LEU A 69 -20.90 2.70 -1.32
CA LEU A 69 -20.66 1.50 -2.12
C LEU A 69 -21.51 0.30 -1.71
N ASN A 70 -22.22 0.41 -0.59
CA ASN A 70 -22.94 -0.71 0.04
C ASN A 70 -22.06 -1.96 0.16
N THR A 71 -20.81 -1.77 0.57
CA THR A 71 -19.82 -2.85 0.71
C THR A 71 -19.70 -3.33 2.15
N LYS A 72 -18.87 -4.34 2.41
CA LYS A 72 -18.68 -4.89 3.75
C LYS A 72 -17.88 -3.91 4.62
N GLU A 73 -18.35 -3.71 5.85
CA GLU A 73 -17.70 -2.85 6.84
C GLU A 73 -16.26 -3.31 7.17
N ILE A 74 -15.98 -4.62 7.04
CA ILE A 74 -14.64 -5.18 7.22
C ILE A 74 -13.59 -4.58 6.24
N TYR A 75 -14.03 -3.94 5.15
CA TYR A 75 -13.15 -3.28 4.19
C TYR A 75 -12.84 -1.82 4.52
N ARG A 76 -13.37 -1.27 5.61
CA ARG A 76 -13.13 0.13 6.04
C ARG A 76 -11.66 0.49 6.08
N ASP A 77 -10.84 -0.31 6.77
CA ASP A 77 -9.40 -0.05 6.90
C ASP A 77 -8.68 -0.11 5.54
N TYR A 78 -9.10 -1.06 4.68
CA TYR A 78 -8.59 -1.17 3.32
C TYR A 78 -8.91 0.08 2.49
N ILE A 79 -10.14 0.59 2.58
CA ILE A 79 -10.58 1.82 1.91
C ILE A 79 -9.80 3.03 2.44
N GLY A 80 -9.62 3.14 3.76
CA GLY A 80 -8.81 4.21 4.38
C GLY A 80 -7.37 4.24 3.85
N ILE A 81 -6.75 3.08 3.66
CA ILE A 81 -5.42 2.95 3.04
C ILE A 81 -5.45 3.45 1.58
N LEU A 82 -6.48 3.09 0.80
CA LEU A 82 -6.60 3.55 -0.58
C LEU A 82 -6.78 5.06 -0.67
N ILE A 83 -7.61 5.66 0.19
CA ILE A 83 -7.78 7.13 0.26
C ILE A 83 -6.44 7.78 0.51
N ASN A 84 -5.70 7.33 1.53
CA ASN A 84 -4.38 7.88 1.83
C ASN A 84 -3.41 7.70 0.64
N ASN A 85 -3.39 6.53 0.01
CA ASN A 85 -2.53 6.30 -1.15
C ASN A 85 -2.85 7.25 -2.32
N GLU A 86 -4.13 7.52 -2.59
CA GLU A 86 -4.54 8.43 -3.66
C GLU A 86 -4.19 9.88 -3.33
N LEU A 87 -4.32 10.32 -2.07
CA LEU A 87 -3.91 11.66 -1.62
C LEU A 87 -2.43 11.94 -1.85
N TRP A 88 -1.56 10.92 -1.67
CA TRP A 88 -0.12 11.05 -1.88
C TRP A 88 0.31 10.80 -3.33
N ARG A 89 -0.59 10.38 -4.22
CA ARG A 89 -0.25 9.90 -5.57
C ARG A 89 0.49 10.95 -6.39
N GLU A 90 -0.01 12.18 -6.43
CA GLU A 90 0.59 13.26 -7.22
C GLU A 90 1.94 13.71 -6.62
N THR A 91 2.04 13.81 -5.29
CA THR A 91 3.30 14.13 -4.62
C THR A 91 4.37 13.07 -4.90
N LEU A 92 4.00 11.79 -4.88
CA LEU A 92 4.92 10.69 -5.23
C LEU A 92 5.27 10.68 -6.72
N ALA A 93 4.32 11.03 -7.59
CA ALA A 93 4.54 11.13 -9.03
C ALA A 93 5.54 12.24 -9.40
N ALA A 94 5.55 13.35 -8.65
CA ALA A 94 6.50 14.45 -8.84
C ALA A 94 7.97 14.06 -8.55
N VAL A 95 8.21 13.00 -7.77
CA VAL A 95 9.57 12.54 -7.48
C VAL A 95 10.16 11.84 -8.71
N PRO A 96 11.41 12.12 -9.13
CA PRO A 96 12.06 11.43 -10.23
C PRO A 96 12.12 9.92 -10.00
N PHE A 97 11.95 9.13 -11.06
CA PHE A 97 11.82 7.67 -10.99
C PHE A 97 12.96 7.02 -10.20
N GLU A 98 14.20 7.43 -10.48
CA GLU A 98 15.42 6.93 -9.86
C GLU A 98 15.52 7.25 -8.35
N ARG A 99 14.73 8.21 -7.85
CA ARG A 99 14.69 8.60 -6.43
C ARG A 99 13.51 8.00 -5.68
N ARG A 100 12.48 7.48 -6.38
CA ARG A 100 11.30 6.85 -5.74
C ARG A 100 11.62 5.57 -4.98
N LEU A 101 12.72 4.88 -5.30
CA LEU A 101 13.17 3.68 -4.60
C LEU A 101 13.39 3.92 -3.09
N LEU A 102 13.76 5.15 -2.69
CA LEU A 102 13.96 5.53 -1.30
C LEU A 102 12.64 5.83 -0.56
N MET A 103 11.52 5.93 -1.29
CA MET A 103 10.21 6.31 -0.77
C MET A 103 9.26 5.11 -0.62
N VAL A 104 9.75 3.88 -0.78
CA VAL A 104 8.93 2.67 -0.59
C VAL A 104 8.40 2.67 0.86
N PRO A 105 7.07 2.72 1.06
CA PRO A 105 6.53 2.82 2.40
C PRO A 105 6.92 1.62 3.27
N LYS A 106 7.30 1.86 4.53
CA LYS A 106 7.59 0.83 5.54
C LYS A 106 6.39 -0.10 5.83
N CYS A 107 5.20 0.22 5.33
CA CYS A 107 3.91 -0.43 5.60
C CYS A 107 3.88 -1.94 5.33
N LEU A 108 4.87 -2.51 4.63
CA LEU A 108 4.96 -3.94 4.30
C LEU A 108 5.95 -4.72 5.19
N ARG A 109 6.69 -4.07 6.08
CA ARG A 109 7.68 -4.73 6.94
C ARG A 109 7.13 -4.88 8.36
N VAL A 110 6.88 -6.13 8.77
CA VAL A 110 6.71 -6.48 10.19
C VAL A 110 8.11 -6.52 10.79
N GLU A 111 8.48 -5.51 11.57
CA GLU A 111 9.69 -5.52 12.39
C GLU A 111 9.31 -6.14 13.74
N ALA A 112 9.75 -7.38 13.96
CA ALA A 112 9.68 -8.09 15.23
C ALA A 112 11.09 -8.17 15.80
#